data_AF-A0A553PBD2-F1
#
_entry.id   AF-A0A553PBD2-F1
#
_cell.length_a   1.000
_cell.length_b   1.000
_cell.length_c   1.000
_cell.angle_alpha   90.00
_cell.angle_beta   90.00
_cell.angle_gamma   90.00
#
_symmetry.space_group_name_H-M   'P 1'
#
loop_
_entity.id
_entity.type
_entity.pdbx_description
1 polymer ?
#
loop_
_entity_poly.entity_id
_entity_poly.type
_entity_poly.pdbx_seq_one_letter_code
_entity_poly.pdbx_strand_id
1 'polypeptide(L)'
;MAFPAKRTPSYWALILFFIMVLLLPESSQLKDTRLTKRESQNGNTYESPQTSAKERLDNQIFYLINEIPKKIASAITVVEDGRAKTRLKRITQGWSIVFASWKDIYSIYLFNNRTLSTVTTSDLYIYGFLGSYGIGFGYPLLLGLPKANLPCDSHSFSTLLDRYGLSYGVSAFMPYQSQSESLSLSSRIAEFDLLVRTQISCILVEEGQYVEAAEVNWALEELITAMNLRLALEDVSAEPIIETTAPQTWLY
;
A
#
# COMPACT_ATOMS: atom_id res chain seq x y z
N MET A 1 -58.14 25.21 37.36
CA MET A 1 -56.81 25.41 36.75
C MET A 1 -56.17 24.04 36.56
N ALA A 2 -56.10 23.55 35.32
CA ALA A 2 -55.53 22.23 35.00
C ALA A 2 -54.07 22.42 34.56
N PHE A 3 -53.13 21.76 35.24
CA PHE A 3 -51.72 21.77 34.86
C PHE A 3 -51.49 20.80 33.69
N PRO A 4 -50.83 21.23 32.60
CA PRO A 4 -50.52 20.34 31.49
C PRO A 4 -49.46 19.31 31.90
N ALA A 5 -49.80 18.03 31.74
CA ALA A 5 -48.88 16.92 31.93
C ALA A 5 -47.71 17.02 30.95
N LYS A 6 -46.50 17.26 31.47
CA LYS A 6 -45.26 17.23 30.69
C LYS A 6 -45.04 15.81 30.16
N ARG A 7 -45.14 15.62 28.84
CA ARG A 7 -44.67 14.42 28.15
C ARG A 7 -43.16 14.32 28.32
N THR A 8 -42.71 13.38 29.13
CA THR A 8 -41.30 12.99 29.15
C THR A 8 -40.96 12.29 27.83
N PRO A 9 -39.87 12.66 27.15
CA PRO A 9 -39.45 11.97 25.94
C PRO A 9 -39.14 10.51 26.27
N SER A 10 -39.69 9.60 25.47
CA SER A 10 -39.59 8.16 25.66
C SER A 10 -38.14 7.71 25.45
N TYR A 11 -37.47 7.34 26.54
CA TYR A 11 -36.13 6.74 26.55
C TYR A 11 -35.98 5.53 25.62
N TRP A 12 -37.09 4.86 25.29
CA TRP A 12 -37.13 3.72 24.36
C TRP A 12 -36.69 4.08 22.94
N ALA A 13 -36.94 5.32 22.49
CA ALA A 13 -36.55 5.74 21.13
C ALA A 13 -35.02 5.84 20.96
N LEU A 14 -34.30 6.31 22.00
CA LEU A 14 -32.85 6.39 21.98
C LEU A 14 -32.18 5.01 22.08
N ILE A 15 -32.77 4.10 22.86
CA ILE A 15 -32.28 2.72 22.99
C ILE A 15 -32.43 1.97 21.65
N LEU A 16 -33.58 2.10 20.98
CA LEU A 16 -33.81 1.47 19.68
C LEU A 16 -32.87 2.03 18.59
N PHE A 17 -32.58 3.32 18.62
CA PHE A 17 -31.63 3.92 17.68
C PHE A 17 -30.21 3.35 17.86
N PHE A 18 -29.75 3.18 19.10
CA PHE A 18 -28.42 2.60 19.38
C PHE A 18 -28.33 1.11 18.99
N ILE A 19 -29.39 0.34 19.23
CA ILE A 19 -29.44 -1.08 18.81
C ILE A 19 -29.43 -1.19 17.29
N MET A 20 -30.14 -0.31 16.58
CA MET A 20 -30.18 -0.32 15.11
C MET A 20 -28.81 0.00 14.50
N VAL A 21 -28.06 0.96 15.07
CA VAL A 21 -26.70 1.31 14.61
C VAL A 21 -25.70 0.16 14.86
N LEU A 22 -25.87 -0.62 15.92
CA LEU A 22 -25.03 -1.79 16.22
C LEU A 22 -25.33 -3.02 15.36
N LEU A 23 -26.52 -3.08 14.75
CA LEU A 23 -26.95 -4.20 13.91
C LEU A 23 -26.70 -3.98 12.41
N LEU A 24 -26.07 -2.88 11.99
CA LEU A 24 -25.69 -2.72 10.59
C LEU A 24 -24.56 -3.71 10.23
N PRO A 25 -24.83 -4.70 9.36
CA PRO A 25 -23.81 -5.67 8.97
C PRO A 25 -22.70 -4.97 8.17
N GLU A 26 -21.45 -5.21 8.57
CA GLU A 26 -20.24 -4.75 7.89
C GLU A 26 -20.09 -5.54 6.57
N SER A 27 -20.74 -5.05 5.50
CA SER A 27 -20.72 -5.64 4.16
C SER A 27 -19.37 -5.38 3.46
N SER A 28 -18.36 -6.15 3.83
CA SER A 28 -17.11 -6.24 3.08
C SER A 28 -17.30 -7.15 1.86
N GLN A 29 -17.75 -6.57 0.75
CA GLN A 29 -17.73 -7.24 -0.55
C GLN A 29 -16.29 -7.28 -1.07
N LEU A 30 -15.64 -8.43 -0.88
CA LEU A 30 -14.37 -8.77 -1.53
C LEU A 30 -14.66 -8.94 -3.04
N LYS A 31 -14.18 -8.00 -3.86
CA LYS A 31 -14.41 -8.00 -5.30
C LYS A 31 -13.35 -8.88 -5.96
N ASP A 32 -13.64 -10.18 -6.10
CA ASP A 32 -12.83 -11.12 -6.86
C ASP A 32 -12.74 -10.68 -8.32
N THR A 33 -11.66 -9.96 -8.64
CA THR A 33 -11.34 -9.59 -10.02
C THR A 33 -10.60 -10.76 -10.64
N ARG A 34 -11.36 -11.69 -11.24
CA ARG A 34 -10.78 -12.74 -12.09
C ARG A 34 -10.08 -12.09 -13.27
N LEU A 35 -8.75 -12.09 -13.21
CA LEU A 35 -7.84 -11.83 -14.33
C LEU A 35 -8.18 -12.76 -15.49
N THR A 36 -8.85 -12.22 -16.51
CA THR A 36 -9.00 -12.86 -17.81
C THR A 36 -7.68 -12.76 -18.56
N LYS A 37 -6.91 -13.84 -18.49
CA LYS A 37 -5.71 -14.09 -19.30
C LYS A 37 -6.08 -14.03 -20.78
N ARG A 38 -5.78 -12.91 -21.44
CA ARG A 38 -5.85 -12.79 -22.91
C ARG A 38 -4.58 -13.41 -23.51
N GLU A 39 -4.72 -14.65 -23.94
CA GLU A 39 -3.80 -15.29 -24.88
C GLU A 39 -3.89 -14.55 -26.22
N SER A 40 -2.85 -13.79 -26.57
CA SER A 40 -2.67 -13.24 -27.91
C SER A 40 -1.72 -14.15 -28.68
N GLN A 41 -2.28 -15.06 -29.46
CA GLN A 41 -1.60 -15.75 -30.56
C GLN A 41 -2.05 -15.10 -31.87
N ASN A 42 -1.13 -14.49 -32.62
CA ASN A 42 -0.83 -14.82 -34.04
C ASN A 42 -0.04 -13.71 -34.71
N GLY A 43 1.06 -14.10 -35.37
CA GLY A 43 1.82 -13.24 -36.27
C GLY A 43 3.16 -13.87 -36.63
N ASN A 44 3.14 -14.90 -37.49
CA ASN A 44 4.35 -15.50 -38.03
C ASN A 44 4.99 -14.55 -39.07
N THR A 45 5.88 -13.69 -38.59
CA THR A 45 6.94 -13.08 -39.41
C THR A 45 8.25 -13.72 -38.95
N TYR A 46 8.96 -14.38 -39.87
CA TYR A 46 10.27 -14.97 -39.59
C TYR A 46 11.31 -13.85 -39.45
N GLU A 47 11.28 -13.17 -38.32
CA GLU A 47 12.40 -12.37 -37.84
C GLU A 47 13.45 -13.29 -37.20
N SER A 48 14.71 -12.90 -37.33
CA SER A 48 15.82 -13.53 -36.61
C SER A 48 15.45 -13.67 -35.12
N PRO A 49 15.59 -14.86 -34.50
CA PRO A 49 15.18 -15.11 -33.12
C PRO A 49 15.74 -14.11 -32.11
N GLN A 50 16.91 -13.55 -32.37
CA GLN A 50 17.58 -12.57 -31.50
C GLN A 50 16.96 -11.17 -31.57
N THR A 51 16.59 -10.71 -32.77
CA THR A 51 15.96 -9.39 -32.96
C THR A 51 14.57 -9.38 -32.31
N SER A 52 13.82 -10.48 -32.48
CA SER A 52 12.51 -10.65 -31.85
C SER A 52 12.58 -10.68 -30.32
N ALA A 53 13.62 -11.29 -29.72
CA ALA A 53 13.78 -11.32 -28.27
C ALA A 53 14.09 -9.92 -27.67
N LYS A 54 14.96 -9.14 -28.33
CA LYS A 54 15.28 -7.76 -27.91
C LYS A 54 14.05 -6.86 -27.96
N GLU A 55 13.28 -6.92 -29.05
CA GLU A 55 12.06 -6.12 -29.22
C GLU A 55 10.97 -6.50 -28.21
N ARG A 56 10.81 -7.79 -27.90
CA ARG A 56 9.85 -8.23 -26.88
C ARG A 56 10.21 -7.69 -25.49
N LEU A 57 11.48 -7.66 -25.13
CA LEU A 57 11.94 -7.08 -23.87
C LEU A 57 11.73 -5.56 -23.84
N ASP A 58 12.05 -4.86 -24.93
CA ASP A 58 11.87 -3.41 -25.02
C ASP A 58 10.37 -3.03 -24.87
N ASN A 59 9.49 -3.80 -25.50
CA ASN A 59 8.03 -3.66 -25.33
C ASN A 59 7.57 -3.95 -23.89
N GLN A 60 8.11 -4.99 -23.24
CA GLN A 60 7.80 -5.32 -21.84
C GLN A 60 8.25 -4.21 -20.89
N ILE A 61 9.48 -3.69 -21.08
CA ILE A 61 10.02 -2.58 -20.29
C ILE A 61 9.14 -1.35 -20.45
N PHE A 62 8.77 -0.99 -21.68
CA PHE A 62 7.90 0.16 -21.94
C PHE A 62 6.52 -0.01 -21.30
N TYR A 63 5.95 -1.21 -21.37
CA TYR A 63 4.68 -1.53 -20.71
C TYR A 63 4.78 -1.34 -19.19
N LEU A 64 5.80 -1.91 -18.55
CA LEU A 64 6.02 -1.82 -17.10
C LEU A 64 6.27 -0.37 -16.64
N ILE A 65 7.06 0.41 -17.37
CA ILE A 65 7.30 1.84 -17.08
C ILE A 65 5.98 2.63 -17.02
N ASN A 66 5.03 2.32 -17.91
CA ASN A 66 3.73 2.99 -17.96
C ASN A 66 2.69 2.42 -16.98
N GLU A 67 2.84 1.16 -16.59
CA GLU A 67 1.92 0.47 -15.67
C GLU A 67 2.25 0.76 -14.20
N ILE A 68 3.53 0.76 -13.82
CA ILE A 68 3.98 0.91 -12.43
C ILE A 68 3.42 2.18 -11.75
N PRO A 69 3.41 3.38 -12.36
CA PRO A 69 2.81 4.56 -11.73
C PRO A 69 1.33 4.38 -11.38
N LYS A 70 0.58 3.65 -12.22
CA LYS A 70 -0.84 3.35 -12.00
C LYS A 70 -1.01 2.36 -10.85
N LYS A 71 -0.17 1.33 -10.78
CA LYS A 71 -0.14 0.38 -9.66
C LYS A 71 0.23 1.08 -8.35
N ILE A 72 1.24 1.96 -8.36
CA ILE A 72 1.61 2.78 -7.19
C ILE A 72 0.43 3.63 -6.73
N ALA A 73 -0.22 4.36 -7.63
CA ALA A 73 -1.38 5.18 -7.28
C ALA A 73 -2.53 4.34 -6.69
N SER A 74 -2.80 3.17 -7.25
CA SER A 74 -3.81 2.23 -6.73
C SER A 74 -3.41 1.67 -5.35
N ALA A 75 -2.15 1.31 -5.15
CA ALA A 75 -1.67 0.80 -3.87
C ALA A 75 -1.74 1.87 -2.78
N ILE A 76 -1.42 3.14 -3.09
CA ILE A 76 -1.56 4.27 -2.17
C ILE A 76 -3.00 4.36 -1.67
N THR A 77 -3.98 4.40 -2.56
CA THR A 77 -5.39 4.57 -2.14
C THR A 77 -5.88 3.41 -1.27
N VAL A 78 -5.52 2.18 -1.61
CA VAL A 78 -5.92 0.98 -0.84
C VAL A 78 -5.27 0.96 0.54
N VAL A 79 -3.97 1.26 0.64
CA VAL A 79 -3.25 1.30 1.91
C VAL A 79 -3.75 2.45 2.79
N GLU A 80 -4.01 3.63 2.22
CA GLU A 80 -4.58 4.76 2.94
C GLU A 80 -5.98 4.45 3.50
N ASP A 81 -6.85 3.82 2.71
CA ASP A 81 -8.18 3.39 3.16
C ASP A 81 -8.09 2.32 4.26
N GLY A 82 -7.18 1.34 4.11
CA GLY A 82 -6.92 0.32 5.13
C GLY A 82 -6.44 0.92 6.46
N ARG A 83 -5.51 1.89 6.39
CA ARG A 83 -5.04 2.64 7.57
C ARG A 83 -6.15 3.51 8.16
N ALA A 84 -6.96 4.16 7.34
CA ALA A 84 -8.10 4.96 7.79
C ALA A 84 -9.13 4.09 8.54
N LYS A 85 -9.48 2.91 8.00
CA LYS A 85 -10.36 1.94 8.65
C LYS A 85 -9.79 1.45 9.98
N THR A 86 -8.50 1.09 10.01
CA THR A 86 -7.84 0.65 11.25
C THR A 86 -7.81 1.76 12.30
N ARG A 87 -7.57 3.00 11.86
CA ARG A 87 -7.65 4.19 12.70
C ARG A 87 -9.04 4.41 13.27
N LEU A 88 -10.08 4.32 12.43
CA LEU A 88 -11.46 4.42 12.88
C LEU A 88 -11.81 3.35 13.89
N LYS A 89 -11.41 2.08 13.67
CA LYS A 89 -11.60 0.99 14.62
C LYS A 89 -10.94 1.27 15.98
N ARG A 90 -9.71 1.79 15.99
CA ARG A 90 -9.04 2.19 17.23
C ARG A 90 -9.72 3.36 17.93
N ILE A 91 -10.16 4.37 17.18
CA ILE A 91 -10.89 5.52 17.71
C ILE A 91 -12.21 5.07 18.35
N THR A 92 -12.99 4.24 17.67
CA THR A 92 -14.28 3.75 18.19
C THR A 92 -14.09 2.87 19.41
N GLN A 93 -13.06 2.01 19.42
CA GLN A 93 -12.67 1.24 20.61
C GLN A 93 -12.27 2.15 21.79
N GLY A 94 -11.42 3.15 21.55
CA GLY A 94 -11.01 4.12 22.58
C GLY A 94 -12.20 4.86 23.17
N TRP A 95 -13.09 5.39 22.33
CA TRP A 95 -14.32 6.05 22.79
C TRP A 95 -15.26 5.10 23.52
N SER A 96 -15.39 3.85 23.09
CA SER A 96 -16.26 2.88 23.77
C SER A 96 -15.85 2.66 25.24
N ILE A 97 -14.53 2.63 25.53
CA ILE A 97 -13.99 2.49 26.88
C ILE A 97 -14.30 3.74 27.72
N VAL A 98 -14.12 4.93 27.14
CA VAL A 98 -14.42 6.19 27.81
C VAL A 98 -15.92 6.30 28.12
N PHE A 99 -16.79 5.98 27.15
CA PHE A 99 -18.23 6.02 27.35
C PHE A 99 -18.73 4.96 28.33
N ALA A 100 -18.16 3.76 28.34
CA ALA A 100 -18.48 2.74 29.33
C ALA A 100 -18.17 3.23 30.75
N SER A 101 -16.97 3.80 30.94
CA SER A 101 -16.55 4.33 32.24
C SER A 101 -17.42 5.50 32.70
N TRP A 102 -17.80 6.39 31.77
CA TRP A 102 -18.74 7.48 32.06
C TRP A 102 -20.13 6.95 32.44
N LYS A 103 -20.61 5.93 31.73
CA LYS A 103 -21.90 5.29 32.00
C LYS A 103 -21.91 4.63 33.38
N ASP A 104 -20.82 4.01 33.80
CA ASP A 104 -20.72 3.40 35.13
C ASP A 104 -20.80 4.46 36.25
N ILE A 105 -20.10 5.59 36.09
CA ILE A 105 -20.20 6.73 37.01
C ILE A 105 -21.64 7.26 37.07
N TYR A 106 -22.25 7.48 35.91
CA TYR A 106 -23.62 8.00 35.82
C TYR A 106 -24.66 7.04 36.41
N SER A 107 -24.47 5.74 36.20
CA SER A 107 -25.29 4.67 36.75
C SER A 107 -25.25 4.69 38.28
N ILE A 108 -24.05 4.70 38.88
CA ILE A 108 -23.88 4.74 40.35
C ILE A 108 -24.51 6.01 40.94
N TYR A 109 -24.37 7.15 40.26
CA TYR A 109 -24.97 8.42 40.68
C TYR A 109 -26.51 8.35 40.71
N LEU A 110 -27.13 7.83 39.65
CA LEU A 110 -28.59 7.72 39.55
C LEU A 110 -29.19 6.66 40.47
N PHE A 111 -28.63 5.44 40.51
CA PHE A 111 -29.21 4.35 41.29
C PHE A 111 -29.26 4.62 42.79
N ASN A 112 -28.34 5.46 43.28
CA ASN A 112 -28.29 5.84 44.69
C ASN A 112 -29.12 7.09 45.02
N ASN A 113 -29.92 7.61 44.07
CA ASN A 113 -30.72 8.85 44.22
C ASN A 113 -29.93 10.01 44.82
N ARG A 114 -28.64 10.12 44.48
CA ARG A 114 -27.77 11.13 45.09
C ARG A 114 -27.99 12.47 44.43
N THR A 115 -28.01 13.51 45.26
CA THR A 115 -27.93 14.91 44.85
C THR A 115 -26.49 15.38 44.95
N LEU A 116 -26.12 16.43 44.21
CA LEU A 116 -24.76 16.99 44.27
C LEU A 116 -24.33 17.36 45.70
N SER A 117 -25.29 17.66 46.59
CA SER A 117 -25.07 17.99 48.00
C SER A 117 -24.84 16.77 48.92
N THR A 118 -25.09 15.55 48.47
CA THR A 118 -24.99 14.30 49.26
C THR A 118 -23.86 13.38 48.81
N VAL A 119 -23.00 13.87 47.91
CA VAL A 119 -21.78 13.16 47.47
C VAL A 119 -20.73 13.25 48.56
N THR A 120 -20.25 12.11 49.05
CA THR A 120 -19.17 12.06 50.05
C THR A 120 -17.80 12.10 49.38
N THR A 121 -16.75 12.38 50.17
CA THR A 121 -15.36 12.30 49.69
C THR A 121 -15.00 10.91 49.17
N SER A 122 -15.51 9.83 49.78
CA SER A 122 -15.30 8.45 49.31
C SER A 122 -15.88 8.23 47.91
N ASP A 123 -17.04 8.81 47.60
CA ASP A 123 -17.66 8.67 46.28
C ASP A 123 -16.85 9.43 45.22
N LEU A 124 -16.29 10.60 45.57
CA LEU A 124 -15.39 11.34 44.68
C LEU A 124 -14.14 10.53 44.31
N TYR A 125 -13.58 9.78 45.27
CA TYR A 125 -12.46 8.87 44.98
C TYR A 125 -12.86 7.75 44.02
N ILE A 126 -14.05 7.15 44.21
CA ILE A 126 -14.55 6.10 43.32
C ILE A 126 -14.79 6.66 41.91
N TYR A 127 -15.50 7.79 41.78
CA TYR A 127 -15.74 8.41 40.47
C TYR A 127 -14.45 8.86 39.79
N GLY A 128 -13.52 9.42 40.56
CA GLY A 128 -12.19 9.78 40.07
C GLY A 128 -11.42 8.56 39.57
N PHE A 129 -11.46 7.44 40.30
CA PHE A 129 -10.84 6.19 39.89
C PHE A 129 -11.47 5.62 38.61
N LEU A 130 -12.80 5.49 38.53
CA LEU A 130 -13.47 5.01 37.30
C LEU A 130 -13.21 5.95 36.10
N GLY A 131 -13.26 7.26 36.32
CA GLY A 131 -13.03 8.25 35.26
C GLY A 131 -11.59 8.20 34.76
N SER A 132 -10.62 8.19 35.67
CA SER A 132 -9.20 8.07 35.34
C SER A 132 -8.85 6.72 34.72
N TYR A 133 -9.54 5.63 35.09
CA TYR A 133 -9.40 4.34 34.42
C TYR A 133 -9.88 4.42 32.96
N GLY A 134 -11.10 4.94 32.74
CA GLY A 134 -11.63 5.11 31.38
C GLY A 134 -10.76 5.97 30.48
N ILE A 135 -10.26 7.08 31.02
CA ILE A 135 -9.32 7.96 30.31
C ILE A 135 -7.97 7.25 30.13
N GLY A 136 -7.42 6.64 31.17
CA GLY A 136 -6.10 6.01 31.16
C GLY A 136 -5.98 4.88 30.14
N PHE A 137 -7.06 4.12 29.90
CA PHE A 137 -7.08 3.05 28.91
C PHE A 137 -7.65 3.49 27.54
N GLY A 138 -8.62 4.39 27.52
CA GLY A 138 -9.25 4.86 26.27
C GLY A 138 -8.43 5.91 25.53
N TYR A 139 -7.74 6.80 26.24
CA TYR A 139 -7.03 7.94 25.65
C TYR A 139 -5.78 7.56 24.84
N PRO A 140 -4.94 6.57 25.24
CA PRO A 140 -3.82 6.13 24.40
C PRO A 140 -4.25 5.62 23.02
N LEU A 141 -5.44 5.00 22.93
CA LEU A 141 -6.02 4.56 21.65
C LEU A 141 -6.43 5.72 20.74
N LEU A 142 -6.63 6.93 21.30
CA LEU A 142 -7.02 8.14 20.57
C LEU A 142 -5.81 8.97 20.09
N LEU A 143 -4.69 8.98 20.83
CA LEU A 143 -3.54 9.83 20.54
C LEU A 143 -2.43 9.20 19.67
N GLY A 144 -2.35 7.87 19.60
CA GLY A 144 -1.25 7.15 18.94
C GLY A 144 -1.50 6.74 17.48
N LEU A 145 -2.31 7.51 16.74
CA LEU A 145 -2.77 7.08 15.42
C LEU A 145 -1.77 7.54 14.34
N PRO A 146 -1.21 6.61 13.53
CA PRO A 146 -0.35 7.00 12.42
C PRO A 146 -1.13 7.90 11.44
N LYS A 147 -0.41 8.78 10.74
CA LYS A 147 -1.03 9.60 9.68
C LYS A 147 -1.67 8.67 8.65
N ALA A 148 -2.91 9.00 8.27
CA ALA A 148 -3.62 8.25 7.24
C ALA A 148 -2.91 8.36 5.89
N ASN A 149 -2.41 9.57 5.58
CA ASN A 149 -1.77 9.86 4.30
C ASN A 149 -0.35 9.32 4.26
N LEU A 150 -0.02 8.65 3.16
CA LEU A 150 1.33 8.19 2.89
C LEU A 150 2.20 9.35 2.38
N PRO A 151 3.50 9.38 2.70
CA PRO A 151 4.41 10.44 2.25
C PRO A 151 4.90 10.26 0.80
N CYS A 152 4.49 9.20 0.11
CA CYS A 152 4.99 8.84 -1.20
C CYS A 152 4.00 9.17 -2.31
N ASP A 153 4.54 9.32 -3.52
CA ASP A 153 3.81 9.81 -4.68
C ASP A 153 4.22 9.04 -5.93
N SER A 154 3.24 8.72 -6.79
CA SER A 154 3.49 8.04 -8.06
C SER A 154 4.29 8.90 -9.04
N HIS A 155 4.19 10.23 -8.95
CA HIS A 155 4.98 11.15 -9.78
C HIS A 155 6.49 11.05 -9.49
N SER A 156 6.86 10.67 -8.25
CA SER A 156 8.27 10.55 -7.86
C SER A 156 8.97 9.43 -8.63
N PHE A 157 8.25 8.36 -8.97
CA PHE A 157 8.75 7.28 -9.83
C PHE A 157 9.11 7.78 -11.23
N SER A 158 8.19 8.48 -11.90
CA SER A 158 8.45 9.02 -13.25
C SER A 158 9.58 10.04 -13.24
N THR A 159 9.65 10.89 -12.20
CA THR A 159 10.73 11.86 -12.02
C THR A 159 12.09 11.18 -11.85
N LEU A 160 12.15 10.06 -11.13
CA LEU A 160 13.37 9.26 -11.00
C LEU A 160 13.77 8.60 -12.32
N LEU A 161 12.82 8.03 -13.06
CA LEU A 161 13.08 7.47 -14.38
C LEU A 161 13.69 8.53 -15.32
N ASP A 162 13.09 9.71 -15.38
CA ASP A 162 13.58 10.83 -16.19
C ASP A 162 14.99 11.28 -15.75
N ARG A 163 15.23 11.37 -14.43
CA ARG A 163 16.54 11.74 -13.87
C ARG A 163 17.65 10.77 -14.28
N TYR A 164 17.36 9.48 -14.32
CA TYR A 164 18.31 8.46 -14.75
C TYR A 164 18.34 8.24 -16.26
N GLY A 165 17.44 8.91 -17.00
CA GLY A 165 17.28 8.80 -18.45
C GLY A 165 16.61 7.50 -18.90
N LEU A 166 15.94 6.79 -18.00
CA LEU A 166 15.33 5.47 -18.23
C LEU A 166 13.87 5.54 -18.71
N SER A 167 13.36 6.72 -19.09
CA SER A 167 11.96 6.94 -19.48
C SER A 167 11.53 6.12 -20.70
N TYR A 168 12.48 5.80 -21.58
CA TYR A 168 12.26 4.96 -22.76
C TYR A 168 12.91 3.58 -22.62
N GLY A 169 13.26 3.18 -21.38
CA GLY A 169 14.00 1.96 -21.10
C GLY A 169 15.48 2.06 -21.48
N VAL A 170 16.10 0.90 -21.66
CA VAL A 170 17.53 0.76 -21.94
C VAL A 170 17.87 1.00 -23.42
N SER A 171 16.90 0.78 -24.31
CA SER A 171 17.07 0.84 -25.77
C SER A 171 17.55 2.21 -26.28
N ALA A 172 17.19 3.30 -25.58
CA ALA A 172 17.58 4.66 -25.94
C ALA A 172 19.12 4.88 -25.92
N PHE A 173 19.86 4.10 -25.13
CA PHE A 173 21.31 4.22 -24.99
C PHE A 173 22.10 3.25 -25.86
N MET A 174 21.42 2.31 -26.52
CA MET A 174 22.04 1.25 -27.32
C MET A 174 22.67 1.72 -28.65
N PRO A 175 22.10 2.68 -29.44
CA PRO A 175 22.66 3.00 -30.76
C PRO A 175 24.01 3.73 -30.73
N TYR A 176 24.50 4.13 -29.54
CA TYR A 176 25.75 4.87 -29.38
C TYR A 176 26.80 4.13 -28.55
N GLN A 177 26.52 2.89 -28.13
CA GLN A 177 27.23 2.29 -27.00
C GLN A 177 28.59 1.71 -27.37
N SER A 178 29.64 2.26 -26.77
CA SER A 178 30.95 1.61 -26.64
C SER A 178 30.94 0.67 -25.43
N GLN A 179 31.79 -0.36 -25.39
CA GLN A 179 31.84 -1.37 -24.31
C GLN A 179 32.05 -0.74 -22.89
N SER A 180 32.63 0.46 -22.80
CA SER A 180 32.75 1.22 -21.54
C SER A 180 31.44 1.83 -21.04
N GLU A 181 30.46 2.07 -21.92
CA GLU A 181 29.19 2.69 -21.57
C GLU A 181 28.16 1.67 -21.04
N SER A 182 28.25 0.38 -21.37
CA SER A 182 27.35 -0.65 -20.84
C SER A 182 27.52 -0.83 -19.32
N LEU A 183 28.77 -0.82 -18.83
CA LEU A 183 29.12 -0.79 -17.40
C LEU A 183 28.50 0.41 -16.68
N SER A 184 28.47 1.58 -17.34
CA SER A 184 27.85 2.78 -16.78
C SER A 184 26.33 2.66 -16.66
N LEU A 185 25.69 1.91 -17.57
CA LEU A 185 24.23 1.76 -17.60
C LEU A 185 23.75 0.74 -16.57
N SER A 186 24.47 -0.37 -16.37
CA SER A 186 24.19 -1.30 -15.27
C SER A 186 24.25 -0.61 -13.91
N SER A 187 25.26 0.24 -13.68
CA SER A 187 25.37 1.05 -12.46
C SER A 187 24.17 1.98 -12.27
N ARG A 188 23.71 2.64 -13.35
CA ARG A 188 22.52 3.51 -13.31
C ARG A 188 21.25 2.76 -12.96
N ILE A 189 21.05 1.55 -13.50
CA ILE A 189 19.89 0.70 -13.16
C ILE A 189 19.94 0.31 -11.68
N ALA A 190 21.11 -0.09 -11.16
CA ALA A 190 21.26 -0.46 -9.75
C ALA A 190 21.00 0.73 -8.79
N GLU A 191 21.49 1.92 -9.13
CA GLU A 191 21.20 3.13 -8.36
C GLU A 191 19.71 3.51 -8.44
N PHE A 192 19.10 3.40 -9.61
CA PHE A 192 17.67 3.61 -9.79
C PHE A 192 16.84 2.65 -8.92
N ASP A 193 17.17 1.35 -8.92
CA ASP A 193 16.48 0.34 -8.08
C ASP A 193 16.57 0.70 -6.58
N LEU A 194 17.76 1.09 -6.11
CA LEU A 194 17.93 1.51 -4.73
C LEU A 194 17.05 2.74 -4.40
N LEU A 195 17.13 3.79 -5.22
CA LEU A 195 16.40 5.02 -4.96
C LEU A 195 14.89 4.87 -5.11
N VAL A 196 14.42 4.14 -6.11
CA VAL A 196 13.00 3.93 -6.31
C VAL A 196 12.38 3.20 -5.13
N ARG A 197 13.03 2.13 -4.63
CA ARG A 197 12.60 1.38 -3.44
C ARG A 197 12.56 2.25 -2.20
N THR A 198 13.53 3.14 -2.01
CA THR A 198 13.52 4.08 -0.87
C THR A 198 12.36 5.08 -0.95
N GLN A 199 12.05 5.62 -2.14
CA GLN A 199 10.99 6.61 -2.29
C GLN A 199 9.59 6.02 -2.11
N ILE A 200 9.39 4.78 -2.53
CA ILE A 200 8.11 4.07 -2.40
C ILE A 200 8.05 3.14 -1.17
N SER A 201 9.04 3.23 -0.27
CA SER A 201 9.14 2.38 0.93
C SER A 201 7.87 2.41 1.80
N CYS A 202 7.15 3.54 1.78
CA CYS A 202 5.82 3.72 2.37
C CYS A 202 4.80 2.60 2.03
N ILE A 203 4.87 2.03 0.82
CA ILE A 203 3.98 1.00 0.27
C ILE A 203 4.65 -0.36 0.43
N LEU A 204 5.96 -0.46 0.14
CA LEU A 204 6.69 -1.74 0.20
C LEU A 204 6.70 -2.36 1.61
N VAL A 205 6.71 -1.53 2.66
CA VAL A 205 6.60 -2.02 4.05
C VAL A 205 5.25 -2.74 4.31
N GLU A 206 4.24 -2.47 3.48
CA GLU A 206 2.88 -2.99 3.62
C GLU A 206 2.59 -4.17 2.67
N GLU A 207 3.61 -4.71 1.97
CA GLU A 207 3.46 -5.81 0.99
C GLU A 207 2.85 -7.09 1.59
N GLY A 208 3.09 -7.34 2.88
CA GLY A 208 2.53 -8.49 3.59
C GLY A 208 1.07 -8.32 4.01
N GLN A 209 0.53 -7.10 3.95
CA GLN A 209 -0.84 -6.78 4.37
C GLN A 209 -1.78 -6.48 3.21
N TYR A 210 -1.27 -5.94 2.10
CA TYR A 210 -2.08 -5.52 0.94
C TYR A 210 -1.53 -6.12 -0.36
N VAL A 211 -2.41 -6.74 -1.14
CA VAL A 211 -2.06 -7.40 -2.40
C VAL A 211 -1.54 -6.38 -3.41
N GLU A 212 -2.16 -5.19 -3.46
CA GLU A 212 -1.78 -4.10 -4.36
C GLU A 212 -0.36 -3.59 -4.07
N ALA A 213 0.08 -3.61 -2.81
CA ALA A 213 1.45 -3.27 -2.44
C ALA A 213 2.45 -4.33 -2.92
N ALA A 214 2.10 -5.61 -2.81
CA ALA A 214 2.92 -6.71 -3.34
C ALA A 214 3.01 -6.66 -4.88
N GLU A 215 1.92 -6.30 -5.57
CA GLU A 215 1.95 -6.13 -7.03
C GLU A 215 2.91 -5.03 -7.49
N VAL A 216 3.04 -3.94 -6.72
CA VAL A 216 4.02 -2.88 -7.01
C VAL A 216 5.44 -3.41 -6.87
N ASN A 217 5.74 -4.14 -5.80
CA ASN A 217 7.08 -4.72 -5.60
C ASN A 217 7.42 -5.69 -6.75
N TRP A 218 6.50 -6.58 -7.10
CA TRP A 218 6.70 -7.54 -8.19
C TRP A 218 6.90 -6.87 -9.54
N ALA A 219 6.09 -5.86 -9.88
CA ALA A 219 6.23 -5.12 -11.13
C ALA A 219 7.58 -4.38 -11.23
N LEU A 220 8.11 -3.88 -10.11
CA LEU A 220 9.44 -3.26 -10.07
C LEU A 220 10.55 -4.29 -10.25
N GLU A 221 10.46 -5.43 -9.57
CA GLU A 221 11.42 -6.53 -9.76
C GLU A 221 11.43 -7.01 -11.21
N GLU A 222 10.25 -7.14 -11.82
CA GLU A 222 10.12 -7.50 -13.23
C GLU A 222 10.75 -6.45 -14.15
N LEU A 223 10.55 -5.16 -13.87
CA LEU A 223 11.14 -4.07 -14.65
C LEU A 223 12.68 -4.11 -14.58
N ILE A 224 13.25 -4.17 -13.37
CA ILE A 224 14.70 -4.20 -13.17
C ILE A 224 15.31 -5.46 -13.81
N THR A 225 14.63 -6.60 -13.66
CA THR A 225 15.05 -7.87 -14.30
C THR A 225 15.02 -7.76 -15.81
N ALA A 226 13.96 -7.20 -16.40
CA ALA A 226 13.84 -7.01 -17.85
C ALA A 226 14.93 -6.08 -18.39
N MET A 227 15.22 -4.96 -17.69
CA MET A 227 16.30 -4.05 -18.07
C MET A 227 17.68 -4.73 -18.04
N ASN A 228 17.97 -5.51 -16.99
CA ASN A 228 19.23 -6.25 -16.87
C ASN A 228 19.36 -7.36 -17.92
N LEU A 229 18.28 -8.08 -18.22
CA LEU A 229 18.26 -9.08 -19.29
C LEU A 229 18.50 -8.44 -20.67
N ARG A 230 17.91 -7.26 -20.92
CA ARG A 230 18.10 -6.53 -22.17
C ARG A 230 19.55 -6.07 -22.35
N LEU A 231 20.22 -5.68 -21.26
CA LEU A 231 21.66 -5.39 -21.23
C LEU A 231 22.49 -6.63 -21.54
N ALA A 232 22.23 -7.75 -20.87
CA ALA A 232 23.00 -8.98 -21.03
C ALA A 232 22.94 -9.54 -22.47
N LEU A 233 21.80 -9.38 -23.17
CA LEU A 233 21.67 -9.75 -24.58
C LEU A 233 22.54 -8.91 -25.52
N GLU A 234 22.94 -7.70 -25.12
CA GLU A 234 23.82 -6.86 -25.92
C GLU A 234 25.27 -7.34 -25.83
N ASP A 235 25.73 -7.66 -24.61
CA ASP A 235 27.09 -8.16 -24.37
C ASP A 235 27.36 -9.48 -25.11
N VAL A 236 26.37 -10.39 -25.15
CA VAL A 236 26.49 -11.67 -25.89
C VAL A 236 26.58 -11.45 -27.41
N SER A 237 25.92 -10.41 -27.95
CA SER A 237 26.02 -10.09 -29.39
C SER A 237 27.35 -9.42 -29.78
N ALA A 238 28.14 -8.97 -28.80
CA ALA A 238 29.42 -8.31 -29.04
C ALA A 238 30.62 -9.28 -29.07
N GLU A 239 30.44 -10.55 -28.69
CA GLU A 239 31.52 -11.55 -28.85
C GLU A 239 31.72 -11.86 -30.35
N PRO A 240 32.94 -11.64 -30.90
CA PRO A 240 33.22 -12.03 -32.26
C PRO A 240 33.10 -13.55 -32.35
N ILE A 241 32.36 -14.04 -33.36
CA ILE A 241 32.40 -15.44 -33.76
C ILE A 241 33.86 -15.72 -34.15
N ILE A 242 34.66 -16.19 -33.20
CA ILE A 242 35.92 -16.84 -33.49
C ILE A 242 35.50 -18.14 -34.16
N GLU A 243 35.39 -18.07 -35.48
CA GLU A 243 35.22 -19.23 -36.34
C GLU A 243 36.29 -20.22 -35.90
N THR A 244 35.82 -21.27 -35.23
CA THR A 244 36.65 -22.30 -34.63
C THR A 244 37.29 -23.02 -35.80
N THR A 245 38.47 -22.56 -36.18
CA THR A 245 39.34 -23.22 -37.15
C THR A 245 39.47 -24.67 -36.68
N ALA A 246 38.91 -25.57 -37.49
CA ALA A 246 38.85 -26.99 -37.20
C ALA A 246 40.25 -27.49 -36.80
N PRO A 247 40.36 -28.41 -35.81
CA PRO A 247 41.65 -28.97 -35.44
C PRO A 247 42.26 -29.64 -36.66
N GLN A 248 43.37 -29.09 -37.17
CA GLN A 248 44.20 -29.76 -38.17
C GLN A 248 44.69 -31.07 -37.55
N THR A 249 44.06 -32.16 -37.94
CA THR A 249 44.51 -33.52 -37.66
C THR A 249 45.80 -33.73 -38.47
N TRP A 250 46.93 -33.63 -37.78
CA TRP A 250 48.21 -34.08 -38.32
C TRP A 250 48.17 -35.61 -38.41
N LEU A 251 48.04 -36.12 -39.63
CA LEU A 251 48.32 -37.51 -40.00
C LEU A 251 49.81 -37.76 -39.77
N TYR A 252 50.12 -38.71 -38.88
CA TYR A 252 51.41 -39.41 -38.81
C TYR A 252 51.21 -40.84 -39.30
#